data_AF-A0A954JTU4-F1
#
_entry.id   AF-A0A954JTU4-F1
#
_cell.length_a   1.000
_cell.length_b   1.000
_cell.length_c   1.000
_cell.angle_alpha   90.00
_cell.angle_beta   90.00
_cell.angle_gamma   90.00
#
_symmetry.space_group_name_H-M   'P 1'
#
loop_
_entity.id
_entity.type
_entity.pdbx_description
1 polymer ?
#
loop_
_entity_poly.entity_id
_entity_poly.type
_entity_poly.pdbx_seq_one_letter_code
_entity_poly.pdbx_strand_id
1 'polypeptide(L)'
;MSNLKQIFWIFCLLLSGTILYTPLSAAEPDKDRTNKRVLVIGMDGTRPDALLQAKTPTFDRLIREGAFTDQAQILGKRYQKNDTISGPGWSSILTGVWADKHGVHDNDFKGKNYELFPHFFKRLKRERPDAQTVSFVSWEPIHDHILSEADIAGVEALPRGKNQTADLSVSASKFDIETRDGKWHHLLAVRKQGQLQLYLDGKQVASLSGVDLEFPLGGDFYYLGRDTRAGQTSFHGQLDDVRIWKRALSPEEITRSAIGKTNTDQSRDRKGLLAEYTFEATSEEDSKERQFTDTAGNAFPAKAVSPAAELPEVTSGAGSESQALDLPAAGTKSHGLRIALTEPFREITRSDFTIEARFKTTDQGRNILFGNNDGKAGALNLELHQNNTVRVYLQPPDPRNASSLEREGERDKIIAAKAARILKEEDPAAMFIYFHQTDATGHAIGFSPEVPEYISAIENIDACVNTVLKAMQSRPNYENEDWLTIVCTDHGGLKRSHSKGHEVPEIRRVFLIVHGPSVKPGRIQEQAYLVDVTATALAHLLGKVEPQWQLDGKAVGLKAGD
;
A
#
# COMPACT_ATOMS: atom_id res chain seq x y z
N MET A 1 -38.69 -89.97 23.34
CA MET A 1 -39.96 -89.26 23.13
C MET A 1 -39.67 -88.11 22.17
N SER A 2 -39.79 -88.39 20.87
CA SER A 2 -40.83 -87.86 19.96
C SER A 2 -40.57 -86.40 19.57
N ASN A 3 -39.92 -86.18 18.42
CA ASN A 3 -40.57 -85.95 17.12
C ASN A 3 -41.08 -84.52 16.95
N LEU A 4 -40.45 -83.77 16.04
CA LEU A 4 -41.18 -83.26 14.87
C LEU A 4 -40.19 -82.93 13.74
N LYS A 5 -40.13 -83.85 12.77
CA LYS A 5 -39.75 -83.55 11.38
C LYS A 5 -41.02 -83.13 10.65
N GLN A 6 -40.86 -82.34 9.57
CA GLN A 6 -41.46 -82.49 8.22
C GLN A 6 -41.89 -81.12 7.64
N ILE A 7 -41.83 -80.76 6.35
CA ILE A 7 -41.31 -81.25 5.03
C ILE A 7 -41.60 -80.06 4.06
N PHE A 8 -40.75 -79.75 3.06
CA PHE A 8 -41.07 -79.65 1.59
C PHE A 8 -39.96 -78.94 0.73
N TRP A 9 -39.07 -79.74 0.09
CA TRP A 9 -38.83 -79.92 -1.38
C TRP A 9 -39.11 -78.74 -2.36
N ILE A 10 -38.42 -78.38 -3.46
CA ILE A 10 -37.38 -78.93 -4.41
C ILE A 10 -36.94 -77.75 -5.34
N PHE A 11 -35.66 -77.59 -5.73
CA PHE A 11 -35.15 -77.71 -7.13
C PHE A 11 -33.64 -77.39 -7.26
N CYS A 12 -32.98 -78.24 -8.05
CA CYS A 12 -31.57 -78.31 -8.40
C CYS A 12 -31.11 -77.21 -9.39
N LEU A 13 -29.83 -76.81 -9.36
CA LEU A 13 -28.76 -77.22 -10.30
C LEU A 13 -27.60 -76.21 -10.35
N LEU A 14 -26.41 -76.80 -10.48
CA LEU A 14 -25.08 -76.22 -10.57
C LEU A 14 -24.91 -75.22 -11.73
N LEU A 15 -24.23 -74.10 -11.46
CA LEU A 15 -23.30 -73.53 -12.43
C LEU A 15 -22.04 -73.03 -11.71
N SER A 16 -20.93 -73.68 -12.05
CA SER A 16 -19.56 -73.26 -11.79
C SER A 16 -19.31 -71.87 -12.39
N GLY A 17 -19.08 -70.89 -11.53
CA GLY A 17 -18.56 -69.59 -11.89
C GLY A 17 -17.34 -69.27 -11.05
N THR A 18 -16.16 -69.66 -11.53
CA THR A 18 -14.87 -69.11 -11.08
C THR A 18 -14.91 -67.60 -11.29
N ILE A 19 -15.14 -66.85 -10.21
CA ILE A 19 -14.94 -65.40 -10.21
C ILE A 19 -13.42 -65.20 -10.19
N LEU A 20 -12.83 -65.00 -11.36
CA LEU A 20 -11.53 -64.35 -11.50
C LEU A 20 -11.69 -62.91 -10.97
N TYR A 21 -11.36 -62.72 -9.69
CA TYR A 21 -11.00 -61.39 -9.20
C TYR A 21 -9.65 -61.04 -9.82
N THR A 22 -9.66 -60.38 -10.98
CA THR A 22 -8.56 -59.48 -11.33
C THR A 22 -8.86 -58.14 -10.66
N PRO A 23 -8.17 -57.75 -9.58
CA PRO A 23 -8.06 -56.33 -9.32
C PRO A 23 -7.32 -55.74 -10.51
N LEU A 24 -8.03 -54.91 -11.25
CA LEU A 24 -7.46 -53.92 -12.14
C LEU A 24 -6.54 -53.06 -11.27
N SER A 25 -5.25 -53.38 -11.27
CA SER A 25 -4.22 -52.49 -10.73
C SER A 25 -4.15 -51.30 -11.68
N ALA A 26 -5.03 -50.31 -11.48
CA ALA A 26 -4.62 -48.94 -11.73
C ALA A 26 -3.47 -48.70 -10.76
N ALA A 27 -2.27 -48.50 -11.30
CA ALA A 27 -1.10 -48.19 -10.49
C ALA A 27 -1.46 -47.05 -9.52
N GLU A 28 -1.14 -47.21 -8.23
CA GLU A 28 -1.20 -46.08 -7.30
C GLU A 28 -0.39 -44.93 -7.92
N PRO A 29 -0.98 -43.75 -8.18
CA PRO A 29 -0.20 -42.63 -8.71
C PRO A 29 0.92 -42.33 -7.72
N ASP A 30 2.12 -42.17 -8.24
CA ASP A 30 3.39 -42.09 -7.50
C ASP A 30 3.23 -41.42 -6.12
N LYS A 31 3.51 -42.18 -5.05
CA LYS A 31 3.33 -41.74 -3.66
C LYS A 31 4.29 -40.60 -3.30
N ASP A 32 5.41 -40.47 -4.02
CA ASP A 32 6.36 -39.39 -3.83
C ASP A 32 6.05 -38.21 -4.74
N ARG A 33 5.27 -37.26 -4.21
CA ARG A 33 4.98 -35.95 -4.85
C ARG A 33 5.85 -34.83 -4.30
N THR A 34 7.03 -35.16 -3.76
CA THR A 34 7.93 -34.15 -3.18
C THR A 34 8.51 -33.21 -4.21
N ASN A 35 8.41 -33.51 -5.50
CA ASN A 35 8.83 -32.64 -6.60
C ASN A 35 7.73 -31.72 -7.17
N LYS A 36 6.46 -31.90 -6.76
CA LYS A 36 5.35 -31.05 -7.21
C LYS A 36 5.45 -29.69 -6.53
N ARG A 37 5.35 -28.63 -7.33
CA ARG A 37 5.50 -27.23 -6.90
C ARG A 37 4.37 -26.39 -7.47
N VAL A 38 3.88 -25.39 -6.74
CA VAL A 38 2.85 -24.46 -7.24
C VAL A 38 3.26 -23.01 -7.00
N LEU A 39 3.08 -22.18 -8.03
CA LEU A 39 3.14 -20.72 -7.97
C LEU A 39 1.77 -20.15 -8.37
N VAL A 40 1.07 -19.49 -7.45
CA VAL A 40 -0.17 -18.76 -7.74
C VAL A 40 0.13 -17.26 -7.76
N ILE A 41 -0.26 -16.60 -8.84
CA ILE A 41 -0.06 -15.16 -9.06
C ILE A 41 -1.42 -14.49 -9.20
N GLY A 42 -1.74 -13.61 -8.26
CA GLY A 42 -2.93 -12.77 -8.28
C GLY A 42 -2.63 -11.37 -8.83
N MET A 43 -3.40 -10.92 -9.81
CA MET A 43 -3.33 -9.56 -10.37
C MET A 43 -4.64 -8.81 -10.10
N ASP A 44 -4.70 -8.04 -9.00
CA ASP A 44 -5.96 -7.42 -8.54
C ASP A 44 -6.58 -6.49 -9.60
N GLY A 45 -7.90 -6.61 -9.80
CA GLY A 45 -8.65 -5.72 -10.66
C GLY A 45 -8.27 -5.73 -12.14
N THR A 46 -7.62 -6.78 -12.65
CA THR A 46 -7.20 -6.86 -14.06
C THR A 46 -8.33 -7.35 -14.96
N ARG A 47 -8.72 -6.55 -15.97
CA ARG A 47 -9.70 -6.98 -16.98
C ARG A 47 -9.08 -7.89 -18.04
N PRO A 48 -9.77 -8.96 -18.48
CA PRO A 48 -9.23 -9.86 -19.51
C PRO A 48 -9.00 -9.21 -20.88
N ASP A 49 -9.85 -8.25 -21.27
CA ASP A 49 -9.70 -7.53 -22.54
C ASP A 49 -8.49 -6.58 -22.52
N ALA A 50 -8.24 -5.91 -21.39
CA ALA A 50 -7.03 -5.11 -21.20
C ALA A 50 -5.76 -5.96 -21.19
N LEU A 51 -5.77 -7.13 -20.52
CA LEU A 51 -4.65 -8.07 -20.55
C LEU A 51 -4.30 -8.49 -21.99
N LEU A 52 -5.32 -8.83 -22.78
CA LEU A 52 -5.13 -9.28 -24.17
C LEU A 52 -4.72 -8.15 -25.14
N GLN A 53 -4.85 -6.88 -24.74
CA GLN A 53 -4.41 -5.72 -25.52
C GLN A 53 -3.01 -5.24 -25.11
N ALA A 54 -2.62 -5.43 -23.84
CA ALA A 54 -1.34 -4.99 -23.30
C ALA A 54 -0.15 -5.76 -23.89
N LYS A 55 1.03 -5.13 -23.96
CA LYS A 55 2.27 -5.80 -24.43
C LYS A 55 2.87 -6.63 -23.32
N THR A 56 2.46 -7.88 -23.22
CA THR A 56 2.76 -8.76 -22.09
C THR A 56 3.52 -10.02 -22.54
N PRO A 57 4.79 -9.91 -22.97
CA PRO A 57 5.52 -11.03 -23.55
C PRO A 57 5.62 -12.26 -22.63
N THR A 58 5.56 -12.05 -21.31
CA THR A 58 5.56 -13.14 -20.34
C THR A 58 4.21 -13.84 -20.29
N PHE A 59 3.11 -13.10 -20.13
CA PHE A 59 1.76 -13.66 -20.15
C PHE A 59 1.39 -14.25 -21.51
N ASP A 60 1.78 -13.61 -22.62
CA ASP A 60 1.64 -14.13 -23.98
C ASP A 60 2.27 -15.52 -24.12
N ARG A 61 3.45 -15.71 -23.51
CA ARG A 61 4.12 -17.02 -23.49
C ARG A 61 3.35 -18.02 -22.63
N LEU A 62 2.93 -17.64 -21.41
CA LEU A 62 2.16 -18.54 -20.53
C LEU A 62 0.83 -18.95 -21.16
N ILE A 63 0.14 -18.05 -21.85
CA ILE A 63 -1.11 -18.32 -22.59
C ILE A 63 -0.85 -19.29 -23.75
N ARG A 64 0.22 -19.08 -24.52
CA ARG A 64 0.55 -19.91 -25.68
C ARG A 64 0.97 -21.32 -25.29
N GLU A 65 1.74 -21.46 -24.21
CA GLU A 65 2.30 -22.73 -23.75
C GLU A 65 1.41 -23.45 -22.73
N GLY A 66 0.42 -22.76 -22.16
CA GLY A 66 -0.44 -23.25 -21.09
C GLY A 66 -1.91 -23.39 -21.50
N ALA A 67 -2.75 -23.61 -20.50
CA ALA A 67 -4.20 -23.59 -20.61
C ALA A 67 -4.73 -22.19 -20.26
N PHE A 68 -5.63 -21.65 -21.07
CA PHE A 68 -6.11 -20.27 -20.90
C PHE A 68 -7.63 -20.12 -21.11
N THR A 69 -8.25 -19.24 -20.35
CA THR A 69 -9.58 -18.68 -20.64
C THR A 69 -9.66 -17.21 -20.20
N ASP A 70 -10.31 -16.39 -21.02
CA ASP A 70 -10.70 -15.00 -20.73
C ASP A 70 -12.17 -14.87 -20.33
N GLN A 71 -12.81 -16.01 -20.02
CA GLN A 71 -14.25 -16.15 -19.76
C GLN A 71 -14.55 -16.75 -18.38
N ALA A 72 -13.54 -16.87 -17.51
CA ALA A 72 -13.74 -17.30 -16.14
C ALA A 72 -14.67 -16.30 -15.41
N GLN A 73 -15.41 -16.79 -14.42
CA GLN A 73 -16.38 -15.99 -13.69
C GLN A 73 -16.02 -15.88 -12.21
N ILE A 74 -16.23 -14.70 -11.66
CA ILE A 74 -16.05 -14.42 -10.23
C ILE A 74 -17.05 -15.15 -9.32
N LEU A 75 -18.16 -15.63 -9.88
CA LEU A 75 -19.26 -16.28 -9.18
C LEU A 75 -19.80 -17.44 -10.01
N GLY A 76 -20.21 -18.50 -9.34
CA GLY A 76 -20.72 -19.72 -9.96
C GLY A 76 -22.24 -19.74 -10.09
N LYS A 77 -22.77 -20.68 -10.88
CA LYS A 77 -24.23 -20.93 -10.92
C LYS A 77 -24.80 -21.22 -9.53
N ARG A 78 -24.05 -21.95 -8.69
CA ARG A 78 -24.40 -22.31 -7.31
C ARG A 78 -24.54 -21.10 -6.39
N TYR A 79 -23.70 -20.08 -6.59
CA TYR A 79 -23.61 -18.95 -5.67
C TYR A 79 -23.35 -17.64 -6.43
N GLN A 80 -24.30 -16.72 -6.36
CA GLN A 80 -24.34 -15.47 -7.14
C GLN A 80 -24.62 -14.24 -6.26
N LYS A 81 -24.51 -14.37 -4.93
CA LYS A 81 -25.04 -13.39 -3.96
C LYS A 81 -24.02 -12.41 -3.40
N ASN A 82 -22.77 -12.48 -3.85
CA ASN A 82 -21.72 -11.62 -3.31
C ASN A 82 -21.44 -10.44 -4.23
N ASP A 83 -21.12 -9.31 -3.63
CA ASP A 83 -20.63 -8.18 -4.40
C ASP A 83 -19.19 -8.41 -4.87
N THR A 84 -18.80 -7.69 -5.90
CA THR A 84 -17.46 -7.63 -6.47
C THR A 84 -16.59 -6.75 -5.59
N ILE A 85 -16.14 -7.32 -4.47
CA ILE A 85 -15.25 -6.71 -3.49
C ILE A 85 -14.08 -7.69 -3.30
N SER A 86 -12.86 -7.17 -3.10
CA SER A 86 -11.64 -7.98 -3.15
C SER A 86 -11.56 -9.07 -2.08
N GLY A 87 -11.94 -8.78 -0.83
CA GLY A 87 -11.89 -9.74 0.28
C GLY A 87 -12.61 -11.07 -0.01
N PRO A 88 -13.88 -11.03 -0.45
CA PRO A 88 -14.61 -12.22 -0.89
C PRO A 88 -13.96 -12.96 -2.08
N GLY A 89 -13.47 -12.22 -3.08
CA GLY A 89 -12.82 -12.78 -4.26
C GLY A 89 -11.54 -13.55 -3.90
N TRP A 90 -10.62 -12.90 -3.18
CA TRP A 90 -9.39 -13.53 -2.69
C TRP A 90 -9.65 -14.70 -1.73
N SER A 91 -10.69 -14.58 -0.89
CA SER A 91 -11.14 -15.71 -0.06
C SER A 91 -11.59 -16.89 -0.90
N SER A 92 -12.37 -16.65 -1.96
CA SER A 92 -12.85 -17.72 -2.84
C SER A 92 -11.71 -18.38 -3.62
N ILE A 93 -10.77 -17.60 -4.14
CA ILE A 93 -9.56 -18.08 -4.83
C ILE A 93 -8.75 -18.99 -3.92
N LEU A 94 -8.46 -18.54 -2.69
CA LEU A 94 -7.51 -19.19 -1.79
C LEU A 94 -8.11 -20.35 -0.98
N THR A 95 -9.43 -20.41 -0.83
CA THR A 95 -10.12 -21.50 -0.11
C THR A 95 -10.75 -22.54 -1.03
N GLY A 96 -11.03 -22.18 -2.29
CA GLY A 96 -11.70 -23.04 -3.27
C GLY A 96 -13.20 -23.22 -3.00
N VAL A 97 -13.80 -22.35 -2.18
CA VAL A 97 -15.24 -22.34 -1.89
C VAL A 97 -15.81 -20.93 -2.03
N TRP A 98 -17.13 -20.82 -2.17
CA TRP A 98 -17.80 -19.52 -2.26
C TRP A 98 -18.06 -18.88 -0.89
N ALA A 99 -18.49 -17.60 -0.91
CA ALA A 99 -18.66 -16.80 0.30
C ALA A 99 -19.74 -17.29 1.27
N ASP A 100 -20.72 -18.09 0.83
CA ASP A 100 -21.64 -18.77 1.74
C ASP A 100 -20.97 -19.84 2.62
N LYS A 101 -19.80 -20.36 2.20
CA LYS A 101 -18.99 -21.30 2.98
C LYS A 101 -17.91 -20.59 3.77
N HIS A 102 -17.05 -19.81 3.11
CA HIS A 102 -15.93 -19.14 3.78
C HIS A 102 -16.36 -17.91 4.61
N GLY A 103 -17.59 -17.42 4.47
CA GLY A 103 -18.22 -16.43 5.36
C GLY A 103 -17.72 -14.98 5.20
N VAL A 104 -16.97 -14.66 4.14
CA VAL A 104 -16.44 -13.30 3.90
C VAL A 104 -17.24 -12.63 2.81
N HIS A 105 -17.90 -11.52 3.16
CA HIS A 105 -18.80 -10.80 2.26
C HIS A 105 -18.30 -9.40 1.86
N ASP A 106 -17.26 -8.91 2.54
CA ASP A 106 -16.65 -7.60 2.31
C ASP A 106 -15.18 -7.58 2.78
N ASN A 107 -14.56 -6.39 2.76
CA ASN A 107 -13.17 -6.17 3.19
C ASN A 107 -13.00 -6.03 4.72
N ASP A 108 -14.06 -6.18 5.52
CA ASP A 108 -13.96 -6.24 6.99
C ASP A 108 -13.69 -7.68 7.47
N PHE A 109 -13.85 -8.69 6.61
CA PHE A 109 -13.62 -10.11 6.91
C PHE A 109 -14.42 -10.64 8.12
N LYS A 110 -15.47 -9.92 8.53
CA LYS A 110 -16.37 -10.34 9.60
C LYS A 110 -17.17 -11.56 9.14
N GLY A 111 -17.24 -12.58 10.00
CA GLY A 111 -17.93 -13.83 9.69
C GLY A 111 -17.07 -14.88 8.99
N LYS A 112 -15.77 -14.60 8.76
CA LYS A 112 -14.84 -15.57 8.17
C LYS A 112 -14.90 -16.94 8.88
N ASN A 113 -14.94 -17.99 8.07
CA ASN A 113 -15.11 -19.37 8.51
C ASN A 113 -13.96 -20.27 8.01
N TYR A 114 -12.73 -19.76 8.10
CA TYR A 114 -11.55 -20.45 7.58
C TYR A 114 -11.14 -21.68 8.41
N GLU A 115 -11.70 -21.86 9.62
CA GLU A 115 -11.49 -23.11 10.38
C GLU A 115 -12.16 -24.31 9.69
N LEU A 116 -13.39 -24.13 9.19
CA LEU A 116 -14.10 -25.16 8.43
C LEU A 116 -13.67 -25.19 6.96
N PHE A 117 -13.39 -24.03 6.37
CA PHE A 117 -12.98 -23.90 4.97
C PHE A 117 -11.61 -23.21 4.86
N PRO A 118 -10.53 -23.91 5.24
CA PRO A 118 -9.19 -23.31 5.24
C PRO A 118 -8.68 -23.03 3.84
N HIS A 119 -7.74 -22.07 3.77
CA HIS A 119 -6.98 -21.77 2.57
C HIS A 119 -6.07 -22.95 2.16
N PHE A 120 -5.64 -22.96 0.90
CA PHE A 120 -4.98 -24.12 0.31
C PHE A 120 -3.62 -24.46 0.94
N PHE A 121 -2.86 -23.50 1.49
CA PHE A 121 -1.63 -23.81 2.25
C PHE A 121 -1.92 -24.66 3.49
N LYS A 122 -2.95 -24.32 4.27
CA LYS A 122 -3.33 -25.08 5.46
C LYS A 122 -3.83 -26.48 5.08
N ARG A 123 -4.47 -26.64 3.92
CA ARG A 123 -4.82 -27.97 3.37
C ARG A 123 -3.59 -28.76 2.94
N LEU A 124 -2.65 -28.12 2.23
CA LEU A 124 -1.38 -28.73 1.82
C LEU A 124 -0.61 -29.23 3.04
N LYS A 125 -0.42 -28.40 4.07
CA LYS A 125 0.34 -28.76 5.27
C LYS A 125 -0.28 -29.90 6.09
N ARG A 126 -1.59 -30.13 5.99
CA ARG A 126 -2.24 -31.30 6.63
C ARG A 126 -1.82 -32.63 5.97
N GLU A 127 -1.62 -32.63 4.65
CA GLU A 127 -1.24 -33.82 3.89
C GLU A 127 0.29 -33.94 3.69
N ARG A 128 0.98 -32.80 3.66
CA ARG A 128 2.43 -32.64 3.48
C ARG A 128 2.97 -31.65 4.52
N PRO A 129 3.18 -32.07 5.80
CA PRO A 129 3.67 -31.18 6.85
C PRO A 129 5.07 -30.61 6.57
N ASP A 130 5.84 -31.27 5.72
CA ASP A 130 7.16 -30.87 5.22
C ASP A 130 7.10 -29.74 4.18
N ALA A 131 5.93 -29.50 3.58
CA ALA A 131 5.78 -28.49 2.54
C ALA A 131 6.00 -27.07 3.08
N GLN A 132 7.02 -26.40 2.55
CA GLN A 132 7.26 -24.98 2.81
C GLN A 132 6.32 -24.13 1.95
N THR A 133 5.69 -23.15 2.59
CA THR A 133 4.67 -22.28 2.00
C THR A 133 5.10 -20.82 2.11
N VAL A 134 4.93 -20.07 1.01
CA VAL A 134 5.44 -18.70 0.91
C VAL A 134 4.36 -17.75 0.40
N SER A 135 4.24 -16.57 1.02
CA SER A 135 3.30 -15.54 0.59
C SER A 135 3.94 -14.16 0.52
N PHE A 136 3.79 -13.47 -0.61
CA PHE A 136 4.14 -12.06 -0.73
C PHE A 136 2.96 -11.26 -1.27
N VAL A 137 2.52 -10.25 -0.51
CA VAL A 137 1.32 -9.47 -0.83
C VAL A 137 1.52 -7.98 -0.56
N SER A 138 0.86 -7.12 -1.33
CA SER A 138 0.81 -5.67 -1.10
C SER A 138 -0.47 -5.21 -0.38
N TRP A 139 -1.45 -6.11 -0.21
CA TRP A 139 -2.68 -5.86 0.53
C TRP A 139 -2.73 -6.69 1.82
N GLU A 140 -2.51 -6.02 2.96
CA GLU A 140 -2.42 -6.62 4.31
C GLU A 140 -3.53 -7.61 4.64
N PRO A 141 -4.82 -7.38 4.32
CA PRO A 141 -5.89 -8.30 4.69
C PRO A 141 -5.76 -9.72 4.12
N ILE A 142 -5.08 -9.91 2.97
CA ILE A 142 -4.79 -11.27 2.49
C ILE A 142 -3.89 -11.99 3.49
N HIS A 143 -2.85 -11.31 4.00
CA HIS A 143 -1.98 -11.88 5.03
C HIS A 143 -2.72 -12.03 6.36
N ASP A 144 -3.23 -10.93 6.92
CA ASP A 144 -3.79 -10.88 8.28
C ASP A 144 -5.01 -11.78 8.49
N HIS A 145 -5.74 -12.10 7.42
CA HIS A 145 -6.97 -12.88 7.53
C HIS A 145 -6.93 -14.23 6.83
N ILE A 146 -6.19 -14.37 5.72
CA ILE A 146 -6.21 -15.59 4.92
C ILE A 146 -4.91 -16.38 5.07
N LEU A 147 -3.75 -15.76 4.85
CA LEU A 147 -2.45 -16.44 4.70
C LEU A 147 -1.47 -16.19 5.85
N SER A 148 -1.97 -15.82 7.03
CA SER A 148 -1.14 -15.60 8.24
C SER A 148 -0.31 -16.82 8.67
N GLU A 149 -0.71 -18.02 8.24
CA GLU A 149 -0.04 -19.30 8.55
C GLU A 149 1.02 -19.71 7.50
N ALA A 150 1.40 -18.86 6.55
CA ALA A 150 2.51 -19.15 5.62
C ALA A 150 3.85 -19.19 6.39
N ASP A 151 4.76 -20.11 6.03
CA ASP A 151 6.05 -20.24 6.72
C ASP A 151 6.94 -19.02 6.50
N ILE A 152 6.92 -18.48 5.28
CA ILE A 152 7.63 -17.26 4.91
C ILE A 152 6.61 -16.29 4.33
N ALA A 153 6.44 -15.14 4.98
CA ALA A 153 5.54 -14.10 4.53
C ALA A 153 6.25 -12.75 4.41
N GLY A 154 5.87 -11.97 3.41
CA GLY A 154 6.24 -10.55 3.33
C GLY A 154 5.05 -9.72 2.90
N VAL A 155 4.79 -8.65 3.64
CA VAL A 155 3.70 -7.72 3.36
C VAL A 155 4.30 -6.37 2.99
N GLU A 156 4.22 -6.01 1.71
CA GLU A 156 4.57 -4.66 1.23
C GLU A 156 3.33 -3.79 1.24
N ALA A 157 2.81 -3.54 2.43
CA ALA A 157 1.63 -2.73 2.59
C ALA A 157 1.86 -1.31 2.04
N LEU A 158 0.83 -0.75 1.42
CA LEU A 158 0.63 0.70 1.50
C LEU A 158 0.65 1.09 2.99
N PRO A 159 1.16 2.26 3.38
CA PRO A 159 0.78 2.86 4.65
C PRO A 159 -0.73 3.15 4.63
N ARG A 160 -1.58 2.14 4.78
CA ARG A 160 -3.05 2.26 4.86
C ARG A 160 -3.42 2.58 6.30
N GLY A 161 -2.92 3.70 6.81
CA GLY A 161 -3.36 4.18 8.11
C GLY A 161 -4.81 4.66 8.02
N LYS A 162 -5.76 3.92 8.58
CA LYS A 162 -6.96 4.57 9.12
C LYS A 162 -6.44 5.64 10.10
N ASN A 163 -6.51 6.92 9.73
CA ASN A 163 -5.81 8.12 10.29
C ASN A 163 -4.48 8.50 9.63
N GLN A 164 -4.42 8.60 8.30
CA GLN A 164 -3.20 9.04 7.60
C GLN A 164 -2.80 10.47 7.93
N THR A 165 -3.71 11.32 8.39
CA THR A 165 -3.38 12.69 8.79
C THR A 165 -3.04 12.76 10.27
N ALA A 166 -1.89 13.34 10.62
CA ALA A 166 -1.66 13.77 11.99
C ALA A 166 -2.18 15.20 12.14
N ASP A 167 -3.33 15.34 12.79
CA ASP A 167 -3.94 16.62 13.13
C ASP A 167 -3.84 16.84 14.63
N LEU A 168 -2.75 17.50 15.05
CA LEU A 168 -2.57 17.88 16.44
C LEU A 168 -2.95 19.34 16.60
N SER A 169 -4.07 19.59 17.27
CA SER A 169 -4.59 20.94 17.53
C SER A 169 -5.05 21.10 18.98
N VAL A 170 -4.90 22.32 19.50
CA VAL A 170 -5.35 22.67 20.86
C VAL A 170 -5.67 24.15 20.97
N SER A 171 -6.73 24.48 21.72
CA SER A 171 -7.04 25.88 22.06
C SER A 171 -5.99 26.42 23.03
N ALA A 172 -5.31 27.49 22.63
CA ALA A 172 -4.29 28.17 23.44
C ALA A 172 -4.90 28.77 24.72
N SER A 173 -6.19 29.12 24.69
CA SER A 173 -6.94 29.60 25.85
C SER A 173 -6.99 28.58 26.99
N LYS A 174 -6.82 27.27 26.74
CA LYS A 174 -6.70 26.25 27.80
C LYS A 174 -5.42 26.41 28.65
N PHE A 175 -4.48 27.21 28.18
CA PHE A 175 -3.20 27.49 28.82
C PHE A 175 -3.06 28.96 29.23
N ASP A 176 -4.17 29.71 29.23
CA ASP A 176 -4.21 31.15 29.52
C ASP A 176 -3.36 32.00 28.56
N ILE A 177 -3.22 31.57 27.31
CA ILE A 177 -2.48 32.29 26.26
C ILE A 177 -3.46 32.83 25.20
N GLU A 178 -3.43 34.13 24.94
CA GLU A 178 -4.14 34.77 23.83
C GLU A 178 -3.18 35.05 22.67
N THR A 179 -3.16 34.18 21.66
CA THR A 179 -2.20 34.27 20.54
C THR A 179 -2.49 35.42 19.57
N ARG A 180 -3.65 36.07 19.72
CA ARG A 180 -4.14 37.12 18.84
C ARG A 180 -4.21 38.48 19.55
N ASP A 181 -3.37 38.69 20.56
CA ASP A 181 -3.32 39.91 21.38
C ASP A 181 -2.40 41.01 20.79
N GLY A 182 -1.83 40.78 19.62
CA GLY A 182 -0.88 41.69 18.98
C GLY A 182 0.52 41.69 19.62
N LYS A 183 0.86 40.71 20.46
CA LYS A 183 2.23 40.50 20.97
C LYS A 183 2.93 39.37 20.23
N TRP A 184 4.23 39.23 20.51
CA TRP A 184 5.05 38.16 19.97
C TRP A 184 4.79 36.85 20.71
N HIS A 185 4.51 35.82 19.94
CA HIS A 185 4.40 34.44 20.39
C HIS A 185 5.35 33.54 19.60
N HIS A 186 5.69 32.39 20.16
CA HIS A 186 6.48 31.34 19.52
C HIS A 186 5.67 30.05 19.44
N LEU A 187 5.50 29.52 18.23
CA LEU A 187 4.85 28.24 17.99
C LEU A 187 5.85 27.27 17.37
N LEU A 188 5.97 26.08 17.97
CA LEU A 188 6.90 25.04 17.56
C LEU A 188 6.21 23.68 17.56
N ALA A 189 6.50 22.87 16.55
CA ALA A 189 6.13 21.46 16.49
C ALA A 189 7.39 20.60 16.38
N VAL A 190 7.44 19.53 17.16
CA VAL A 190 8.53 18.55 17.14
C VAL A 190 7.98 17.15 17.00
N ARG A 191 8.58 16.35 16.12
CA ARG A 191 8.31 14.92 16.01
C ARG A 191 9.57 14.14 16.38
N LYS A 192 9.44 13.25 17.36
CA LYS A 192 10.51 12.36 17.82
C LYS A 192 9.97 10.94 17.99
N GLN A 193 10.49 9.97 17.25
CA GLN A 193 10.15 8.55 17.39
C GLN A 193 8.63 8.28 17.44
N GLY A 194 7.89 8.81 16.47
CA GLY A 194 6.44 8.64 16.38
C GLY A 194 5.62 9.49 17.38
N GLN A 195 6.26 10.29 18.24
CA GLN A 195 5.59 11.24 19.11
C GLN A 195 5.66 12.65 18.51
N LEU A 196 4.50 13.22 18.18
CA LEU A 196 4.33 14.60 17.74
C LEU A 196 3.92 15.48 18.93
N GLN A 197 4.57 16.63 19.09
CA GLN A 197 4.31 17.55 20.20
C GLN A 197 4.22 18.99 19.67
N LEU A 198 3.32 19.77 20.29
CA LEU A 198 3.19 21.21 20.07
C LEU A 198 3.63 21.98 21.30
N TYR A 199 4.39 23.05 21.08
CA TYR A 199 4.85 23.99 22.09
C TYR A 199 4.42 25.40 21.71
N LEU A 200 3.88 26.14 22.66
CA LEU A 200 3.51 27.54 22.54
C LEU A 200 4.22 28.32 23.65
N ASP A 201 5.00 29.33 23.29
CA ASP A 201 5.82 30.15 24.19
C ASP A 201 6.70 29.28 25.12
N GLY A 202 7.28 28.22 24.56
CA GLY A 202 8.15 27.27 25.28
C GLY A 202 7.42 26.23 26.12
N LYS A 203 6.10 26.33 26.30
CA LYS A 203 5.28 25.37 27.05
C LYS A 203 4.70 24.32 26.12
N GLN A 204 4.82 23.03 26.47
CA GLN A 204 4.12 21.97 25.73
C GLN A 204 2.61 22.12 25.91
N VAL A 205 1.88 22.27 24.81
CA VAL A 205 0.42 22.49 24.80
C VAL A 205 -0.36 21.30 24.24
N ALA A 206 0.27 20.41 23.46
CA ALA A 206 -0.36 19.18 22.98
C ALA A 206 0.66 18.09 22.65
N SER A 207 0.22 16.83 22.65
CA SER A 207 1.00 15.68 22.18
C SER A 207 0.10 14.62 21.55
N LEU A 208 0.61 13.95 20.54
CA LEU A 208 -0.01 12.83 19.83
C LEU A 208 1.05 11.73 19.62
N SER A 209 0.74 10.51 20.05
CA SER A 209 1.59 9.33 19.84
C SER A 209 1.15 8.54 18.60
N GLY A 210 2.03 7.68 18.08
CA GLY A 210 1.73 6.81 16.92
C GLY A 210 1.73 7.55 15.58
N VAL A 211 2.47 8.66 15.48
CA VAL A 211 2.65 9.43 14.25
C VAL A 211 3.83 8.86 13.45
N ASP A 212 3.65 7.63 12.97
CA ASP A 212 4.60 6.89 12.12
C ASP A 212 4.29 7.14 10.64
N LEU A 213 4.32 8.42 10.26
CA LEU A 213 4.07 8.86 8.90
C LEU A 213 5.41 9.17 8.21
N GLU A 214 5.68 8.51 7.08
CA GLU A 214 6.88 8.73 6.28
C GLU A 214 6.52 8.99 4.82
N PHE A 215 6.61 10.26 4.40
CA PHE A 215 6.27 10.65 3.03
C PHE A 215 7.05 11.89 2.57
N PRO A 216 7.29 12.05 1.25
CA PRO A 216 7.87 13.29 0.75
C PRO A 216 6.81 14.39 0.74
N LEU A 217 7.20 15.63 1.08
CA LEU A 217 6.37 16.79 0.83
C LEU A 217 6.20 17.01 -0.68
N GLY A 218 4.98 17.35 -1.10
CA GLY A 218 4.64 17.57 -2.49
C GLY A 218 4.47 19.04 -2.88
N GLY A 219 4.35 19.28 -4.19
CA GLY A 219 4.33 20.61 -4.79
C GLY A 219 5.73 21.16 -5.09
N ASP A 220 5.79 22.28 -5.80
CA ASP A 220 7.06 22.92 -6.19
C ASP A 220 7.61 23.86 -5.11
N PHE A 221 6.72 24.38 -4.27
CA PHE A 221 7.03 25.41 -3.29
C PHE A 221 6.47 25.08 -1.91
N TYR A 222 7.22 25.50 -0.90
CA TYR A 222 6.75 25.69 0.46
C TYR A 222 6.48 27.18 0.67
N TYR A 223 5.52 27.54 1.52
CA TYR A 223 5.08 28.93 1.65
C TYR A 223 5.21 29.42 3.08
N LEU A 224 5.63 30.68 3.23
CA LEU A 224 5.50 31.42 4.49
C LEU A 224 4.29 32.36 4.39
N GLY A 225 3.46 32.37 5.42
CA GLY A 225 2.27 33.20 5.52
C GLY A 225 1.05 32.72 4.74
N ARG A 226 1.08 31.51 4.15
CA ARG A 226 -0.03 30.86 3.45
C ARG A 226 0.29 29.38 3.16
N ASP A 227 -0.61 28.69 2.48
CA ASP A 227 -0.35 27.45 1.75
C ASP A 227 -0.95 27.50 0.32
N THR A 228 -1.24 26.37 -0.32
CA THR A 228 -1.75 26.29 -1.69
C THR A 228 -3.26 26.10 -1.77
N ARG A 229 -3.97 25.96 -0.63
CA ARG A 229 -5.43 25.84 -0.61
C ARG A 229 -6.10 27.14 -1.06
N ALA A 230 -7.24 27.00 -1.73
CA ALA A 230 -8.13 28.11 -2.02
C ALA A 230 -8.93 28.51 -0.76
N GLY A 231 -8.95 29.79 -0.42
CA GLY A 231 -9.69 30.34 0.73
C GLY A 231 -8.93 31.45 1.46
N GLN A 232 -9.57 32.05 2.47
CA GLN A 232 -8.94 33.02 3.38
C GLN A 232 -8.13 32.26 4.45
N THR A 233 -7.01 31.67 4.05
CA THR A 233 -6.07 30.95 4.95
C THR A 233 -4.75 31.71 5.15
N SER A 234 -4.56 32.82 4.44
CA SER A 234 -3.40 33.70 4.57
C SER A 234 -3.20 34.15 6.01
N PHE A 235 -1.95 34.16 6.47
CA PHE A 235 -1.60 34.77 7.74
C PHE A 235 -1.52 36.29 7.60
N HIS A 236 -2.19 37.01 8.50
CA HIS A 236 -2.17 38.46 8.57
C HIS A 236 -1.48 38.89 9.86
N GLY A 237 -0.35 39.59 9.75
CA GLY A 237 0.48 39.95 10.90
C GLY A 237 1.97 39.90 10.55
N GLN A 238 2.81 39.72 11.57
CA GLN A 238 4.26 39.70 11.41
C GLN A 238 4.81 38.30 11.71
N LEU A 239 5.73 37.81 10.86
CA LEU A 239 6.49 36.56 11.07
C LEU A 239 7.97 36.89 11.28
N ASP A 240 8.59 36.16 12.20
CA ASP A 240 10.04 36.23 12.45
C ASP A 240 10.58 34.84 12.85
N ASP A 241 11.90 34.66 12.79
CA ASP A 241 12.62 33.50 13.33
C ASP A 241 12.03 32.13 12.89
N VAL A 242 11.69 31.99 11.61
CA VAL A 242 11.17 30.73 11.07
C VAL A 242 12.32 29.74 10.90
N ARG A 243 12.21 28.55 11.49
CA ARG A 243 13.26 27.51 11.39
C ARG A 243 12.68 26.14 11.13
N ILE A 244 13.49 25.33 10.46
CA ILE A 244 13.18 23.97 10.03
C ILE A 244 14.39 23.09 10.33
N TRP A 245 14.19 22.02 11.06
CA TRP A 245 15.24 21.11 11.53
C TRP A 245 14.92 19.67 11.10
N LYS A 246 15.93 18.94 10.58
CA LYS A 246 15.89 17.49 10.32
C LYS A 246 16.22 16.64 11.57
N ARG A 247 15.88 17.17 12.73
CA ARG A 247 15.98 16.48 14.02
C ARG A 247 14.95 17.02 15.00
N ALA A 248 14.65 16.24 16.02
CA ALA A 248 13.95 16.72 17.18
C ALA A 248 14.88 17.62 18.03
N LEU A 249 14.40 18.82 18.39
CA LEU A 249 15.04 19.66 19.40
C LEU A 249 14.79 19.11 20.81
N SER A 250 15.74 19.33 21.73
CA SER A 250 15.57 19.00 23.15
C SER A 250 14.67 20.03 23.87
N PRO A 251 14.10 19.69 25.04
CA PRO A 251 13.33 20.65 25.85
C PRO A 251 14.09 21.95 26.17
N GLU A 252 15.40 21.87 26.39
CA GLU A 252 16.27 23.03 26.65
C GLU A 252 16.43 23.90 25.40
N GLU A 253 16.59 23.29 24.23
CA GLU A 253 16.65 24.00 22.95
C GLU A 253 15.32 24.69 22.62
N ILE A 254 14.19 24.02 22.89
CA ILE A 254 12.84 24.58 22.70
C ILE A 254 12.64 25.80 23.60
N THR A 255 12.97 25.69 24.89
CA THR A 255 12.86 26.79 25.85
C THR A 255 13.72 27.98 25.43
N ARG A 256 14.96 27.73 24.96
CA ARG A 256 15.85 28.77 24.45
C ARG A 256 15.27 29.47 23.22
N SER A 257 14.68 28.70 22.30
CA SER A 257 14.09 29.27 21.08
C SER A 257 12.89 30.17 21.37
N ALA A 258 12.06 29.78 22.34
CA ALA A 258 10.90 30.56 22.76
C ALA A 258 11.26 31.96 23.32
N ILE A 259 12.40 32.09 24.01
CA ILE A 259 12.84 33.37 24.60
C ILE A 259 13.29 34.38 23.52
N GLY A 260 13.76 33.92 22.36
CA GLY A 260 14.25 34.77 21.26
C GLY A 260 15.74 35.12 21.37
N LYS A 261 16.26 35.97 20.46
CA LYS A 261 17.67 36.41 20.48
C LYS A 261 17.95 37.21 21.76
N THR A 262 18.97 36.80 22.52
CA THR A 262 19.55 37.60 23.61
C THR A 262 20.98 37.99 23.21
N ASN A 263 21.50 39.13 23.70
CA ASN A 263 22.84 39.65 23.36
C ASN A 263 24.01 38.71 23.73
N THR A 264 23.75 37.54 24.31
CA THR A 264 24.74 36.55 24.75
C THR A 264 24.67 35.21 23.99
N ASP A 265 23.91 35.12 22.91
CA ASP A 265 23.66 33.86 22.16
C ASP A 265 24.84 33.49 21.24
N GLN A 266 26.04 33.33 21.82
CA GLN A 266 27.20 32.77 21.12
C GLN A 266 27.11 31.24 21.14
N SER A 267 26.82 30.68 19.96
CA SER A 267 26.77 29.25 19.58
C SER A 267 25.46 28.51 19.92
N ARG A 268 24.41 28.73 19.11
CA ARG A 268 23.35 27.72 18.91
C ARG A 268 23.95 26.54 18.13
N ASP A 269 23.73 25.31 18.60
CA ASP A 269 24.05 24.12 17.80
C ASP A 269 23.15 24.06 16.56
N ARG A 270 23.73 24.38 15.39
CA ARG A 270 23.03 24.40 14.10
C ARG A 270 23.00 23.02 13.44
N LYS A 271 23.51 21.97 14.09
CA LYS A 271 23.47 20.61 13.53
C LYS A 271 22.04 20.22 13.22
N GLY A 272 21.79 19.80 11.98
CA GLY A 272 20.46 19.41 11.54
C GLY A 272 19.50 20.56 11.25
N LEU A 273 19.93 21.82 11.28
CA LEU A 273 19.13 22.93 10.75
C LEU A 273 19.06 22.82 9.22
N LEU A 274 17.85 22.71 8.67
CA LEU A 274 17.57 22.67 7.24
C LEU A 274 17.32 24.05 6.65
N ALA A 275 16.65 24.92 7.38
CA ALA A 275 16.39 26.29 6.94
C ALA A 275 16.18 27.22 8.14
N GLU A 276 16.67 28.45 8.02
CA GLU A 276 16.38 29.54 8.96
C GLU A 276 16.11 30.83 8.19
N TYR A 277 15.05 31.54 8.61
CA TYR A 277 14.58 32.80 8.05
C TYR A 277 14.42 33.82 9.17
N THR A 278 15.31 34.82 9.19
CA THR A 278 15.39 35.81 10.28
C THR A 278 14.90 37.20 9.90
N PHE A 279 14.62 37.43 8.61
CA PHE A 279 14.08 38.70 8.07
C PHE A 279 14.85 39.99 8.39
N GLU A 280 16.08 39.89 8.91
CA GLU A 280 16.96 41.02 9.18
C GLU A 280 17.58 41.60 7.90
N ALA A 281 17.67 42.94 7.80
CA ALA A 281 18.36 43.63 6.71
C ALA A 281 19.88 43.43 6.76
N THR A 282 20.49 43.43 5.57
CA THR A 282 21.95 43.50 5.38
C THR A 282 22.39 44.93 5.06
N SER A 283 23.64 45.25 5.35
CA SER A 283 24.31 46.42 4.75
C SER A 283 24.37 46.27 3.22
N GLU A 284 24.39 47.40 2.50
CA GLU A 284 24.19 47.51 1.04
C GLU A 284 25.17 46.72 0.14
N GLU A 285 26.24 46.11 0.68
CA GLU A 285 27.30 45.46 -0.13
C GLU A 285 27.08 43.97 -0.47
N ASP A 286 26.15 43.25 0.17
CA ASP A 286 25.90 41.82 -0.13
C ASP A 286 24.87 41.61 -1.25
N SER A 287 25.27 41.98 -2.46
CA SER A 287 24.44 41.94 -3.68
C SER A 287 24.16 40.55 -4.27
N LYS A 288 24.49 39.45 -3.57
CA LYS A 288 24.40 38.08 -4.15
C LYS A 288 23.31 37.14 -3.62
N GLU A 289 22.53 37.47 -2.60
CA GLU A 289 21.50 36.53 -2.12
C GLU A 289 20.14 37.20 -1.82
N ARG A 290 19.40 37.52 -2.89
CA ARG A 290 17.95 37.71 -2.82
C ARG A 290 17.27 36.39 -3.19
N GLN A 291 17.16 35.46 -2.25
CA GLN A 291 16.57 34.12 -2.50
C GLN A 291 15.05 34.06 -2.27
N PHE A 292 14.43 35.14 -1.81
CA PHE A 292 13.00 35.21 -1.55
C PHE A 292 12.28 35.98 -2.63
N THR A 293 11.17 35.41 -3.09
CA THR A 293 10.19 36.16 -3.86
C THR A 293 8.81 36.05 -3.22
N ASP A 294 8.05 37.12 -3.30
CA ASP A 294 6.62 37.08 -3.00
C ASP A 294 5.91 36.13 -3.98
N THR A 295 4.62 35.84 -3.75
CA THR A 295 3.91 34.94 -4.66
C THR A 295 3.64 35.52 -6.05
N ALA A 296 4.02 36.76 -6.35
CA ALA A 296 4.07 37.33 -7.70
C ALA A 296 5.47 37.32 -8.33
N GLY A 297 6.51 36.84 -7.63
CA GLY A 297 7.88 36.78 -8.13
C GLY A 297 8.73 38.02 -7.82
N ASN A 298 8.24 38.96 -7.00
CA ASN A 298 8.99 40.15 -6.60
C ASN A 298 9.98 39.81 -5.49
N ALA A 299 11.24 40.27 -5.61
CA ALA A 299 12.28 40.01 -4.62
C ALA A 299 12.01 40.67 -3.26
N PHE A 300 12.36 39.99 -2.16
CA PHE A 300 12.20 40.47 -0.79
C PHE A 300 13.54 40.47 -0.02
N PRO A 301 13.87 41.51 0.78
CA PRO A 301 15.08 41.53 1.59
C PRO A 301 14.93 40.64 2.83
N ALA A 302 15.67 39.53 2.90
CA ALA A 302 15.74 38.67 4.08
C ALA A 302 16.98 37.75 4.02
N LYS A 303 17.48 37.34 5.19
CA LYS A 303 18.56 36.35 5.32
C LYS A 303 17.99 34.93 5.45
N ALA A 304 18.35 34.05 4.51
CA ALA A 304 18.15 32.59 4.56
C ALA A 304 19.45 31.89 4.95
N VAL A 305 19.42 30.82 5.74
CA VAL A 305 20.55 29.88 5.85
C VAL A 305 20.06 28.45 5.67
N SER A 306 20.57 27.75 4.65
CA SER A 306 20.34 26.33 4.34
C SER A 306 21.64 25.53 4.56
N PRO A 307 21.65 24.24 4.95
CA PRO A 307 22.90 23.48 5.09
C PRO A 307 23.38 22.94 3.73
N ALA A 308 24.65 22.63 3.49
CA ALA A 308 25.93 22.91 4.16
C ALA A 308 27.05 22.31 3.27
N ALA A 309 26.93 22.40 1.95
CA ALA A 309 27.98 21.92 1.04
C ALA A 309 28.95 23.03 0.62
N GLU A 310 28.58 24.30 0.73
CA GLU A 310 29.45 25.42 0.41
C GLU A 310 29.18 26.59 1.36
N LEU A 311 30.27 27.18 1.84
CA LEU A 311 30.44 28.47 2.52
C LEU A 311 30.72 28.45 4.04
N PRO A 312 31.67 29.34 4.47
CA PRO A 312 32.40 29.24 5.73
C PRO A 312 31.75 30.06 6.86
N GLU A 313 32.38 30.02 8.04
CA GLU A 313 31.98 30.62 9.32
C GLU A 313 31.34 32.02 9.24
N VAL A 314 30.26 32.21 10.00
CA VAL A 314 29.52 33.48 10.12
C VAL A 314 29.79 34.10 11.50
N THR A 315 30.20 35.38 11.51
CA THR A 315 30.28 36.25 12.69
C THR A 315 29.04 37.15 12.82
N SER A 316 28.78 37.62 14.04
CA SER A 316 27.62 38.44 14.44
C SER A 316 27.83 39.94 14.19
N GLY A 317 26.80 40.63 13.67
CA GLY A 317 26.73 42.09 13.60
C GLY A 317 25.57 42.64 14.43
N ALA A 318 25.81 43.74 15.14
CA ALA A 318 24.88 44.39 16.06
C ALA A 318 23.92 45.35 15.34
N GLY A 319 22.63 45.23 15.65
CA GLY A 319 21.57 46.18 15.29
C GLY A 319 20.37 45.94 16.21
N SER A 320 19.97 46.96 16.96
CA SER A 320 18.88 46.89 17.93
C SER A 320 17.57 47.29 17.26
N GLU A 321 16.89 46.30 16.69
CA GLU A 321 15.43 46.16 16.48
C GLU A 321 15.26 45.07 15.40
N SER A 322 14.67 43.92 15.74
CA SER A 322 14.51 42.84 14.73
C SER A 322 13.51 43.25 13.67
N GLN A 323 13.89 43.05 12.42
CA GLN A 323 12.98 43.20 11.30
C GLN A 323 12.16 41.93 11.15
N ALA A 324 10.86 42.09 10.86
CA ALA A 324 9.92 40.97 10.68
C ALA A 324 9.27 41.04 9.30
N LEU A 325 8.85 39.89 8.78
CA LEU A 325 8.03 39.81 7.57
C LEU A 325 6.61 40.28 7.89
N ASP A 326 6.25 41.47 7.42
CA ASP A 326 4.90 42.02 7.55
C ASP A 326 3.98 41.53 6.42
N LEU A 327 2.85 40.96 6.80
CA LEU A 327 1.85 40.36 5.91
C LEU A 327 0.50 41.08 6.13
N PRO A 328 0.14 42.04 5.27
CA PRO A 328 -0.98 42.95 5.53
C PRO A 328 -2.36 42.28 5.43
N ALA A 329 -3.38 42.93 6.00
CA ALA A 329 -4.74 42.42 6.12
C ALA A 329 -5.55 42.36 4.79
N ALA A 330 -5.07 42.92 3.68
CA ALA A 330 -5.81 42.92 2.41
C ALA A 330 -4.93 42.89 1.13
N GLY A 331 -5.30 42.03 0.17
CA GLY A 331 -5.67 42.54 -1.16
C GLY A 331 -4.82 42.23 -2.40
N THR A 332 -3.73 41.46 -2.35
CA THR A 332 -2.97 41.17 -3.59
C THR A 332 -2.91 39.68 -3.92
N LYS A 333 -2.79 39.38 -5.22
CA LYS A 333 -2.50 38.02 -5.74
C LYS A 333 -1.13 37.47 -5.27
N SER A 334 -0.40 38.22 -4.44
CA SER A 334 1.00 38.03 -4.06
C SER A 334 1.24 37.81 -2.55
N HIS A 335 0.22 37.46 -1.76
CA HIS A 335 0.36 37.23 -0.31
C HIS A 335 1.33 36.10 0.04
N GLY A 336 2.19 36.31 1.04
CA GLY A 336 3.19 35.33 1.49
C GLY A 336 4.43 35.21 0.60
N LEU A 337 5.40 34.41 1.06
CA LEU A 337 6.65 34.15 0.34
C LEU A 337 6.68 32.73 -0.19
N ARG A 338 7.31 32.54 -1.37
CA ARG A 338 7.61 31.22 -1.93
C ARG A 338 9.03 30.80 -1.56
N ILE A 339 9.16 29.56 -1.10
CA ILE A 339 10.42 28.88 -0.87
C ILE A 339 10.44 27.68 -1.80
N ALA A 340 11.51 27.52 -2.59
CA ALA A 340 11.68 26.32 -3.41
C ALA A 340 11.77 25.09 -2.50
N LEU A 341 10.96 24.07 -2.78
CA LEU A 341 10.96 22.85 -2.00
C LEU A 341 12.10 21.93 -2.51
N THR A 342 13.29 22.09 -1.92
CA THR A 342 14.49 21.31 -2.26
C THR A 342 14.40 19.87 -1.77
N GLU A 343 15.17 18.95 -2.36
CA GLU A 343 15.17 17.52 -1.98
C GLU A 343 15.34 17.29 -0.45
N PRO A 344 16.32 17.91 0.25
CA PRO A 344 16.44 17.73 1.70
C PRO A 344 15.20 18.19 2.49
N PHE A 345 14.48 19.18 1.96
CA PHE A 345 13.26 19.68 2.59
C PHE A 345 12.04 18.79 2.26
N ARG A 346 11.98 18.22 1.05
CA ARG A 346 10.94 17.23 0.67
C ARG A 346 10.92 16.04 1.62
N GLU A 347 12.09 15.58 2.03
CA GLU A 347 12.25 14.36 2.83
C GLU A 347 12.02 14.57 4.34
N ILE A 348 11.69 15.78 4.80
CA ILE A 348 11.66 16.12 6.22
C ILE A 348 10.75 15.20 7.06
N THR A 349 9.59 14.78 6.53
CA THR A 349 8.66 13.95 7.31
C THR A 349 9.11 12.50 7.47
N ARG A 350 10.13 12.05 6.72
CA ARG A 350 10.70 10.70 6.85
C ARG A 350 11.67 10.54 8.02
N SER A 351 11.92 11.61 8.77
CA SER A 351 12.81 11.59 9.93
C SER A 351 12.24 12.41 11.08
N ASP A 352 12.85 12.31 12.25
CA ASP A 352 12.56 13.24 13.34
C ASP A 352 12.80 14.68 12.86
N PHE A 353 11.90 15.59 13.22
CA PHE A 353 11.98 16.98 12.75
C PHE A 353 11.49 17.97 13.80
N THR A 354 11.86 19.23 13.59
CA THR A 354 11.30 20.38 14.31
C THR A 354 10.99 21.49 13.32
N ILE A 355 9.82 22.12 13.45
CA ILE A 355 9.46 23.34 12.71
C ILE A 355 8.97 24.40 13.68
N GLU A 356 9.31 25.66 13.44
CA GLU A 356 8.97 26.75 14.35
C GLU A 356 8.86 28.11 13.65
N ALA A 357 8.09 29.02 14.25
CA ALA A 357 8.08 30.44 13.93
C ALA A 357 7.77 31.29 15.16
N ARG A 358 8.28 32.52 15.14
CA ARG A 358 7.73 33.62 15.93
C ARG A 358 6.69 34.34 15.09
N PHE A 359 5.60 34.75 15.73
CA PHE A 359 4.53 35.46 15.05
C PHE A 359 3.88 36.49 15.96
N LYS A 360 3.26 37.49 15.34
CA LYS A 360 2.45 38.51 16.00
C LYS A 360 1.24 38.82 15.13
N THR A 361 0.04 38.75 15.70
CA THR A 361 -1.21 39.00 14.95
C THR A 361 -2.34 39.46 15.88
N THR A 362 -3.32 40.15 15.31
CA THR A 362 -4.64 40.40 15.91
C THR A 362 -5.78 39.82 15.05
N ASP A 363 -5.44 39.23 13.90
CA ASP A 363 -6.42 38.61 13.01
C ASP A 363 -7.13 37.47 13.74
N GLN A 364 -8.39 37.22 13.43
CA GLN A 364 -9.21 36.19 14.10
C GLN A 364 -9.52 35.00 13.18
N GLY A 365 -9.11 35.08 11.92
CA GLY A 365 -9.35 34.08 10.90
C GLY A 365 -8.42 32.86 11.01
N ARG A 366 -8.52 31.99 10.01
CA ARG A 366 -7.58 30.89 9.83
C ARG A 366 -6.30 31.44 9.22
N ASN A 367 -5.18 31.27 9.89
CA ASN A 367 -3.89 31.79 9.45
C ASN A 367 -2.87 30.66 9.33
N ILE A 368 -2.23 30.50 8.17
CA ILE A 368 -1.12 29.58 7.97
C ILE A 368 0.18 30.33 8.19
N LEU A 369 0.92 29.97 9.25
CA LEU A 369 2.24 30.55 9.50
C LEU A 369 3.20 30.12 8.39
N PHE A 370 3.20 28.82 8.06
CA PHE A 370 3.87 28.27 6.89
C PHE A 370 3.38 26.85 6.57
N GLY A 371 3.44 26.47 5.29
CA GLY A 371 2.92 25.18 4.82
C GLY A 371 2.91 25.01 3.29
N ASN A 372 2.50 23.82 2.84
CA ASN A 372 2.37 23.47 1.42
C ASN A 372 1.08 22.70 1.08
N ASN A 373 0.15 22.60 2.03
CA ASN A 373 -1.08 21.84 1.85
C ASN A 373 -1.90 22.34 0.64
N ASP A 374 -2.08 21.47 -0.35
CA ASP A 374 -2.93 21.62 -1.55
C ASP A 374 -4.16 20.68 -1.54
N GLY A 375 -4.30 19.89 -0.47
CA GLY A 375 -5.32 18.86 -0.29
C GLY A 375 -5.06 17.54 -1.03
N LYS A 376 -3.93 17.38 -1.74
CA LYS A 376 -3.67 16.22 -2.62
C LYS A 376 -2.26 15.63 -2.48
N ALA A 377 -1.27 16.45 -2.18
CA ALA A 377 0.12 16.07 -2.08
C ALA A 377 0.54 15.93 -0.61
N GLY A 378 1.75 15.43 -0.37
CA GLY A 378 2.31 15.34 0.97
C GLY A 378 2.47 16.73 1.58
N ALA A 379 1.91 16.98 2.76
CA ALA A 379 1.89 18.30 3.37
C ALA A 379 2.30 18.30 4.84
N LEU A 380 2.94 19.39 5.25
CA LEU A 380 3.28 19.75 6.62
C LEU A 380 2.96 21.23 6.82
N ASN A 381 2.03 21.54 7.72
CA ASN A 381 1.61 22.91 8.00
C ASN A 381 1.72 23.24 9.49
N LEU A 382 2.11 24.48 9.80
CA LEU A 382 1.99 25.09 11.12
C LEU A 382 0.97 26.24 11.04
N GLU A 383 -0.10 26.16 11.82
CA GLU A 383 -1.30 27.00 11.65
C GLU A 383 -1.80 27.61 12.96
N LEU A 384 -2.37 28.82 12.86
CA LEU A 384 -3.35 29.34 13.81
C LEU A 384 -4.75 29.11 13.24
N HIS A 385 -5.50 28.24 13.88
CA HIS A 385 -6.89 27.97 13.54
C HIS A 385 -7.84 28.94 14.26
N GLN A 386 -9.12 28.92 13.89
CA GLN A 386 -10.17 29.73 14.52
C GLN A 386 -10.25 29.46 16.04
N ASN A 387 -10.83 30.41 16.79
CA ASN A 387 -11.02 30.31 18.24
C ASN A 387 -9.70 30.12 19.01
N ASN A 388 -8.68 30.93 18.66
CA ASN A 388 -7.38 30.96 19.34
C ASN A 388 -6.77 29.54 19.49
N THR A 389 -6.80 28.75 18.40
CA THR A 389 -6.32 27.36 18.38
C THR A 389 -5.01 27.27 17.61
N VAL A 390 -4.02 26.60 18.15
CA VAL A 390 -2.75 26.30 17.46
C VAL A 390 -2.77 24.88 16.91
N ARG A 391 -2.14 24.65 15.76
CA ARG A 391 -2.22 23.36 15.05
C ARG A 391 -0.94 23.06 14.28
N VAL A 392 -0.51 21.80 14.33
CA VAL A 392 0.39 21.20 13.35
C VAL A 392 -0.39 20.12 12.60
N TYR A 393 -0.26 20.14 11.27
CA TYR A 393 -1.00 19.24 10.40
C TYR A 393 -0.08 18.55 9.41
N LEU A 394 -0.04 17.22 9.46
CA LEU A 394 0.66 16.38 8.50
C LEU A 394 -0.38 15.62 7.69
N GLN A 395 -0.23 15.65 6.37
CA GLN A 395 -1.08 14.91 5.45
C GLN A 395 -0.22 14.18 4.43
N PRO A 396 -0.21 12.84 4.41
CA PRO A 396 0.39 12.07 3.33
C PRO A 396 -0.29 12.38 1.98
N PRO A 397 0.41 12.16 0.87
CA PRO A 397 -0.17 12.31 -0.47
C PRO A 397 -1.43 11.45 -0.62
N ASP A 398 -2.44 11.97 -1.33
CA ASP A 398 -3.63 11.19 -1.69
C ASP A 398 -3.18 9.91 -2.43
N PRO A 399 -3.60 8.72 -2.00
CA PRO A 399 -3.20 7.45 -2.62
C PRO A 399 -3.71 7.29 -4.06
N ARG A 400 -4.47 8.25 -4.61
CA ARG A 400 -5.03 8.24 -5.98
C ARG A 400 -4.34 9.20 -6.96
N ASN A 401 -3.19 9.79 -6.64
CA ASN A 401 -2.47 10.73 -7.53
C ASN A 401 -1.41 10.02 -8.42
N ALA A 402 -0.95 10.65 -9.51
CA ALA A 402 -0.04 9.97 -10.46
C ALA A 402 1.27 9.45 -9.82
N SER A 403 1.83 10.17 -8.85
CA SER A 403 3.01 9.71 -8.11
C SER A 403 2.70 8.52 -7.20
N SER A 404 1.45 8.30 -6.79
CA SER A 404 1.05 7.09 -6.05
C SER A 404 1.02 5.85 -6.94
N LEU A 405 0.65 5.97 -8.22
CA LEU A 405 0.62 4.84 -9.15
C LEU A 405 2.01 4.32 -9.50
N GLU A 406 3.01 5.20 -9.59
CA GLU A 406 4.41 4.79 -9.70
C GLU A 406 4.85 4.03 -8.44
N ARG A 407 4.46 4.49 -7.24
CA ARG A 407 4.74 3.78 -5.98
C ARG A 407 4.07 2.41 -5.91
N GLU A 408 2.87 2.23 -6.47
CA GLU A 408 2.24 0.92 -6.59
C GLU A 408 3.10 -0.03 -7.44
N GLY A 409 3.58 0.43 -8.60
CA GLY A 409 4.46 -0.35 -9.47
C GLY A 409 5.81 -0.70 -8.81
N GLU A 410 6.42 0.25 -8.09
CA GLU A 410 7.64 -0.02 -7.34
C GLU A 410 7.43 -1.06 -6.22
N ARG A 411 6.25 -1.07 -5.57
CA ARG A 411 5.93 -2.12 -4.59
C ARG A 411 5.76 -3.49 -5.22
N ASP A 412 5.07 -3.57 -6.36
CA ASP A 412 4.95 -4.83 -7.08
C ASP A 412 6.34 -5.35 -7.51
N LYS A 413 7.27 -4.45 -7.89
CA LYS A 413 8.68 -4.81 -8.14
C LYS A 413 9.40 -5.31 -6.89
N ILE A 414 9.19 -4.70 -5.72
CA ILE A 414 9.76 -5.16 -4.45
C ILE A 414 9.23 -6.56 -4.10
N ILE A 415 7.93 -6.80 -4.24
CA ILE A 415 7.30 -8.11 -4.05
C ILE A 415 7.93 -9.15 -4.97
N ALA A 416 8.07 -8.83 -6.26
CA ALA A 416 8.69 -9.72 -7.23
C ALA A 416 10.16 -10.02 -6.90
N ALA A 417 10.92 -9.01 -6.45
CA ALA A 417 12.31 -9.18 -6.04
C ALA A 417 12.44 -10.05 -4.77
N LYS A 418 11.54 -9.88 -3.79
CA LYS A 418 11.49 -10.71 -2.58
C LYS A 418 11.14 -12.15 -2.90
N ALA A 419 10.12 -12.38 -3.72
CA ALA A 419 9.76 -13.72 -4.18
C ALA A 419 10.91 -14.38 -4.97
N ALA A 420 11.55 -13.64 -5.88
CA ALA A 420 12.70 -14.10 -6.64
C ALA A 420 13.90 -14.46 -5.74
N ARG A 421 14.11 -13.72 -4.64
CA ARG A 421 15.14 -14.05 -3.65
C ARG A 421 14.80 -15.34 -2.91
N ILE A 422 13.57 -15.48 -2.41
CA ILE A 422 13.14 -16.71 -1.71
C ILE A 422 13.25 -17.93 -2.63
N LEU A 423 12.88 -17.82 -3.89
CA LEU A 423 13.05 -18.92 -4.86
C LEU A 423 14.50 -19.37 -5.02
N LYS A 424 15.49 -18.54 -4.71
CA LYS A 424 16.92 -18.89 -4.77
C LYS A 424 17.47 -19.42 -3.45
N GLU A 425 16.91 -18.98 -2.34
CA GLU A 425 17.42 -19.26 -0.98
C GLU A 425 16.71 -20.44 -0.30
N GLU A 426 15.47 -20.74 -0.71
CA GLU A 426 14.57 -21.67 -0.05
C GLU A 426 14.00 -22.73 -1.01
N ASP A 427 13.26 -23.72 -0.50
CA ASP A 427 12.59 -24.76 -1.30
C ASP A 427 11.06 -24.75 -1.14
N PRO A 428 10.38 -23.70 -1.66
CA PRO A 428 8.94 -23.55 -1.48
C PRO A 428 8.17 -24.61 -2.26
N ALA A 429 7.37 -25.42 -1.57
CA ALA A 429 6.41 -26.33 -2.18
C ALA A 429 5.24 -25.57 -2.82
N ALA A 430 4.81 -24.47 -2.20
CA ALA A 430 3.76 -23.61 -2.72
C ALA A 430 4.04 -22.13 -2.42
N MET A 431 3.83 -21.27 -3.41
CA MET A 431 4.01 -19.83 -3.30
C MET A 431 2.77 -19.08 -3.81
N PHE A 432 2.34 -18.04 -3.09
CA PHE A 432 1.31 -17.10 -3.52
C PHE A 432 1.90 -15.68 -3.59
N ILE A 433 1.72 -15.02 -4.73
CA ILE A 433 2.16 -13.65 -4.97
C ILE A 433 0.95 -12.82 -5.39
N TYR A 434 0.78 -11.65 -4.79
CA TYR A 434 -0.28 -10.71 -5.13
C TYR A 434 0.30 -9.36 -5.57
N PHE A 435 -0.21 -8.86 -6.69
CA PHE A 435 0.13 -7.56 -7.28
C PHE A 435 -1.10 -6.66 -7.33
N HIS A 436 -0.94 -5.37 -7.02
CA HIS A 436 -2.05 -4.44 -6.77
C HIS A 436 -2.11 -3.26 -7.75
N GLN A 437 -1.05 -2.98 -8.51
CA GLN A 437 -0.96 -1.74 -9.30
C GLN A 437 -2.14 -1.56 -10.28
N THR A 438 -2.63 -2.64 -10.86
CA THR A 438 -3.78 -2.62 -11.78
C THR A 438 -5.06 -2.12 -11.11
N ASP A 439 -5.42 -2.65 -9.95
CA ASP A 439 -6.60 -2.20 -9.19
C ASP A 439 -6.47 -0.73 -8.75
N ALA A 440 -5.31 -0.38 -8.19
CA ALA A 440 -5.01 0.99 -7.78
C ALA A 440 -5.16 1.98 -8.94
N THR A 441 -4.64 1.62 -10.12
CA THR A 441 -4.73 2.43 -11.34
C THR A 441 -6.16 2.50 -11.85
N GLY A 442 -6.90 1.39 -11.81
CA GLY A 442 -8.31 1.33 -12.16
C GLY A 442 -9.17 2.27 -11.32
N HIS A 443 -8.95 2.30 -10.01
CA HIS A 443 -9.61 3.23 -9.09
C HIS A 443 -9.18 4.70 -9.29
N ALA A 444 -7.90 4.94 -9.57
CA ALA A 444 -7.35 6.28 -9.71
C ALA A 444 -7.75 6.95 -11.04
N ILE A 445 -7.79 6.21 -12.14
CA ILE A 445 -7.92 6.78 -13.48
C ILE A 445 -8.99 6.04 -14.29
N GLY A 446 -9.00 4.71 -14.28
CA GLY A 446 -10.10 3.91 -14.84
C GLY A 446 -9.71 2.49 -15.27
N PHE A 447 -10.60 1.53 -15.03
CA PHE A 447 -10.54 0.15 -15.49
C PHE A 447 -10.99 0.06 -16.95
N SER A 448 -10.08 0.27 -17.90
CA SER A 448 -10.42 0.19 -19.33
C SER A 448 -9.16 0.02 -20.19
N PRO A 449 -9.24 -0.78 -21.28
CA PRO A 449 -8.13 -0.92 -22.22
C PRO A 449 -7.80 0.38 -22.98
N GLU A 450 -8.70 1.36 -22.95
CA GLU A 450 -8.49 2.70 -23.52
C GLU A 450 -7.72 3.64 -22.58
N VAL A 451 -7.44 3.23 -21.33
CA VAL A 451 -6.64 4.00 -20.36
C VAL A 451 -5.17 3.54 -20.44
N PRO A 452 -4.24 4.37 -20.99
CA PRO A 452 -2.85 3.97 -21.18
C PRO A 452 -2.13 3.58 -19.89
N GLU A 453 -2.39 4.29 -18.78
CA GLU A 453 -1.77 4.01 -17.48
C GLU A 453 -2.20 2.65 -16.93
N TYR A 454 -3.46 2.25 -17.17
CA TYR A 454 -3.97 0.94 -16.76
C TYR A 454 -3.32 -0.18 -17.60
N ILE A 455 -3.13 0.04 -18.91
CA ILE A 455 -2.35 -0.87 -19.76
C ILE A 455 -0.89 -0.96 -19.27
N SER A 456 -0.24 0.16 -18.99
CA SER A 456 1.13 0.18 -18.47
C SER A 456 1.27 -0.51 -17.11
N ALA A 457 0.25 -0.43 -16.24
CA ALA A 457 0.23 -1.19 -14.99
C ALA A 457 0.23 -2.71 -15.25
N ILE A 458 -0.54 -3.20 -16.22
CA ILE A 458 -0.54 -4.61 -16.62
C ILE A 458 0.85 -5.02 -17.16
N GLU A 459 1.45 -4.18 -18.01
CA GLU A 459 2.79 -4.41 -18.58
C GLU A 459 3.90 -4.42 -17.50
N ASN A 460 3.77 -3.57 -16.46
CA ASN A 460 4.68 -3.58 -15.31
C ASN A 460 4.56 -4.89 -14.51
N ILE A 461 3.34 -5.37 -14.28
CA ILE A 461 3.13 -6.65 -13.59
C ILE A 461 3.67 -7.81 -14.43
N ASP A 462 3.55 -7.79 -15.76
CA ASP A 462 4.19 -8.78 -16.65
C ASP A 462 5.71 -8.85 -16.41
N ALA A 463 6.38 -7.70 -16.32
CA ALA A 463 7.81 -7.63 -16.03
C ALA A 463 8.15 -8.15 -14.61
N CYS A 464 7.29 -7.90 -13.63
CA CYS A 464 7.40 -8.44 -12.27
C CYS A 464 7.29 -9.97 -12.29
N VAL A 465 6.30 -10.52 -12.98
CA VAL A 465 6.12 -11.98 -13.16
C VAL A 465 7.32 -12.59 -13.88
N ASN A 466 7.86 -11.94 -14.91
CA ASN A 466 9.07 -12.41 -15.59
C ASN A 466 10.26 -12.55 -14.63
N THR A 467 10.41 -11.60 -13.68
CA THR A 467 11.46 -11.63 -12.66
C THR A 467 11.33 -12.87 -11.78
N VAL A 468 10.11 -13.17 -11.33
CA VAL A 468 9.80 -14.35 -10.52
C VAL A 468 10.04 -15.64 -11.30
N LEU A 469 9.53 -15.74 -12.53
CA LEU A 469 9.67 -16.95 -13.35
C LEU A 469 11.13 -17.23 -13.73
N LYS A 470 11.94 -16.21 -14.01
CA LYS A 470 13.39 -16.38 -14.22
C LYS A 470 14.09 -16.90 -12.99
N ALA A 471 13.74 -16.39 -11.80
CA ALA A 471 14.28 -16.91 -10.54
C ALA A 471 13.88 -18.39 -10.33
N MET A 472 12.62 -18.74 -10.57
CA MET A 472 12.13 -20.12 -10.52
C MET A 472 12.91 -21.03 -11.48
N GLN A 473 13.07 -20.64 -12.74
CA GLN A 473 13.78 -21.39 -13.77
C GLN A 473 15.30 -21.50 -13.54
N SER A 474 15.87 -20.64 -12.70
CA SER A 474 17.31 -20.67 -12.37
C SER A 474 17.62 -21.47 -11.10
N ARG A 475 16.61 -22.09 -10.49
CA ARG A 475 16.79 -22.95 -9.31
C ARG A 475 17.68 -24.15 -9.66
N PRO A 476 18.62 -24.54 -8.77
CA PRO A 476 19.52 -25.66 -9.05
C PRO A 476 18.81 -26.99 -9.37
N ASN A 477 17.63 -27.23 -8.79
CA ASN A 477 16.86 -28.46 -8.96
C ASN A 477 15.65 -28.30 -9.91
N TYR A 478 15.54 -27.18 -10.65
CA TYR A 478 14.38 -26.86 -11.47
C TYR A 478 13.99 -27.98 -12.46
N GLU A 479 14.97 -28.63 -13.09
CA GLU A 479 14.73 -29.71 -14.06
C GLU A 479 14.03 -30.95 -13.47
N ASN A 480 14.12 -31.15 -12.15
CA ASN A 480 13.44 -32.24 -11.44
C ASN A 480 12.15 -31.78 -10.76
N GLU A 481 11.84 -30.48 -10.79
CA GLU A 481 10.67 -29.87 -10.18
C GLU A 481 9.55 -29.72 -11.20
N ASP A 482 8.35 -30.17 -10.84
CA ASP A 482 7.16 -30.00 -11.68
C ASP A 482 6.33 -28.82 -11.16
N TRP A 483 6.69 -27.63 -11.65
CA TRP A 483 6.02 -26.38 -11.34
C TRP A 483 4.72 -26.19 -12.11
N LEU A 484 3.65 -25.93 -11.37
CA LEU A 484 2.40 -25.39 -11.89
C LEU A 484 2.30 -23.89 -11.56
N THR A 485 2.29 -23.05 -12.58
CA THR A 485 2.02 -21.61 -12.46
C THR A 485 0.54 -21.34 -12.77
N ILE A 486 -0.17 -20.70 -11.86
CA ILE A 486 -1.56 -20.25 -12.06
C ILE A 486 -1.59 -18.73 -11.96
N VAL A 487 -2.13 -18.04 -12.97
CA VAL A 487 -2.33 -16.59 -12.96
C VAL A 487 -3.82 -16.27 -13.03
N CYS A 488 -4.30 -15.45 -12.12
CA CYS A 488 -5.70 -15.07 -12.03
C CYS A 488 -5.89 -13.64 -11.50
N THR A 489 -7.13 -13.18 -11.52
CA THR A 489 -7.61 -11.93 -10.93
C THR A 489 -8.93 -12.22 -10.21
N ASP A 490 -9.20 -11.51 -9.12
CA ASP A 490 -10.42 -11.64 -8.32
C ASP A 490 -11.60 -10.87 -8.91
N HIS A 491 -11.35 -9.78 -9.65
CA HIS A 491 -12.36 -9.05 -10.41
C HIS A 491 -11.78 -8.29 -11.61
N GLY A 492 -12.67 -7.79 -12.47
CA GLY A 492 -12.39 -6.71 -13.42
C GLY A 492 -12.87 -5.36 -12.86
N GLY A 493 -13.28 -4.44 -13.72
CA GLY A 493 -13.75 -3.12 -13.27
C GLY A 493 -14.44 -2.32 -14.38
N LEU A 494 -15.23 -1.32 -14.00
CA LEU A 494 -15.87 -0.41 -14.95
C LEU A 494 -15.75 1.03 -14.47
N LYS A 495 -15.25 1.91 -15.35
CA LYS A 495 -14.88 3.28 -14.97
C LYS A 495 -13.90 3.23 -13.80
N ARG A 496 -14.23 3.75 -12.63
CA ARG A 496 -13.33 3.81 -11.45
C ARG A 496 -13.82 2.98 -10.27
N SER A 497 -14.73 2.04 -10.54
CA SER A 497 -15.35 1.20 -9.53
C SER A 497 -15.47 -0.22 -10.04
N HIS A 498 -15.42 -1.14 -9.11
CA HIS A 498 -15.78 -2.53 -9.34
C HIS A 498 -16.95 -2.95 -8.45
N SER A 499 -17.55 -2.10 -7.60
CA SER A 499 -18.69 -2.51 -6.75
C SER A 499 -20.00 -2.68 -7.53
N LYS A 500 -20.94 -3.47 -7.00
CA LYS A 500 -22.24 -3.84 -7.59
C LYS A 500 -22.11 -4.46 -8.99
N GLY A 501 -21.04 -5.20 -9.23
CA GLY A 501 -20.62 -5.66 -10.55
C GLY A 501 -21.05 -7.08 -10.93
N HIS A 502 -21.83 -7.77 -10.09
CA HIS A 502 -22.20 -9.19 -10.31
C HIS A 502 -22.97 -9.43 -11.62
N GLU A 503 -23.61 -8.41 -12.20
CA GLU A 503 -24.25 -8.48 -13.53
C GLU A 503 -23.46 -7.76 -14.63
N VAL A 504 -22.38 -7.05 -14.30
CA VAL A 504 -21.60 -6.22 -15.23
C VAL A 504 -20.48 -7.07 -15.85
N PRO A 505 -20.51 -7.37 -17.16
CA PRO A 505 -19.53 -8.23 -17.82
C PRO A 505 -18.08 -7.81 -17.59
N GLU A 506 -17.79 -6.51 -17.61
CA GLU A 506 -16.45 -5.93 -17.41
C GLU A 506 -15.91 -6.14 -16.00
N ILE A 507 -16.78 -6.36 -15.02
CA ILE A 507 -16.40 -6.59 -13.63
C ILE A 507 -16.37 -8.10 -13.32
N ARG A 508 -17.35 -8.87 -13.81
CA ARG A 508 -17.51 -10.28 -13.45
C ARG A 508 -16.73 -11.28 -14.29
N ARG A 509 -16.32 -10.89 -15.50
CA ARG A 509 -15.53 -11.73 -16.39
C ARG A 509 -14.04 -11.52 -16.08
N VAL A 510 -13.39 -12.61 -15.72
CA VAL A 510 -11.98 -12.66 -15.34
C VAL A 510 -11.23 -13.68 -16.19
N PHE A 511 -9.92 -13.70 -16.09
CA PHE A 511 -9.08 -14.64 -16.81
C PHE A 511 -8.48 -15.68 -15.86
N LEU A 512 -8.10 -16.81 -16.44
CA LEU A 512 -7.33 -17.84 -15.77
C LEU A 512 -6.28 -18.39 -16.74
N ILE A 513 -5.02 -18.33 -16.34
CA ILE A 513 -3.89 -18.97 -17.02
C ILE A 513 -3.38 -20.08 -16.11
N VAL A 514 -3.18 -21.27 -16.66
CA VAL A 514 -2.55 -22.41 -15.99
C VAL A 514 -1.39 -22.84 -16.88
N HIS A 515 -0.18 -22.94 -16.36
CA HIS A 515 1.03 -23.25 -17.14
C HIS A 515 1.96 -24.19 -16.36
N GLY A 516 2.60 -25.12 -17.05
CA GLY A 516 3.54 -26.06 -16.46
C GLY A 516 3.61 -27.41 -17.20
N PRO A 517 4.57 -28.29 -16.87
CA PRO A 517 4.72 -29.58 -17.53
C PRO A 517 3.47 -30.48 -17.45
N SER A 518 2.72 -30.40 -16.36
CA SER A 518 1.46 -31.14 -16.12
C SER A 518 0.22 -30.55 -16.81
N VAL A 519 0.34 -29.45 -17.57
CA VAL A 519 -0.78 -28.73 -18.18
C VAL A 519 -1.00 -29.15 -19.63
N LYS A 520 -2.26 -29.21 -20.06
CA LYS A 520 -2.63 -29.39 -21.47
C LYS A 520 -2.74 -28.01 -22.16
N PRO A 521 -1.86 -27.66 -23.10
CA PRO A 521 -1.92 -26.35 -23.75
C PRO A 521 -3.20 -26.16 -24.57
N GLY A 522 -3.72 -24.93 -24.59
CA GLY A 522 -4.89 -24.54 -25.37
C GLY A 522 -5.99 -23.86 -24.56
N ARG A 523 -7.16 -23.65 -25.16
CA ARG A 523 -8.28 -23.02 -24.44
C ARG A 523 -8.91 -23.96 -23.43
N ILE A 524 -9.16 -23.47 -22.21
CA ILE A 524 -10.01 -24.13 -21.21
C ILE A 524 -11.45 -24.06 -21.73
N GLN A 525 -11.95 -25.20 -22.23
CA GLN A 525 -13.25 -25.29 -22.89
C GLN A 525 -14.42 -25.27 -21.90
N GLU A 526 -14.19 -25.75 -20.68
CA GLU A 526 -15.19 -25.76 -19.64
C GLU A 526 -15.30 -24.39 -18.96
N GLN A 527 -16.49 -24.08 -18.44
CA GLN A 527 -16.67 -22.87 -17.65
C GLN A 527 -15.82 -22.95 -16.38
N ALA A 528 -14.87 -22.02 -16.26
CA ALA A 528 -14.00 -21.85 -15.10
C ALA A 528 -14.48 -20.74 -14.16
N TYR A 529 -14.04 -20.81 -12.91
CA TYR A 529 -14.43 -19.96 -11.80
C TYR A 529 -13.25 -19.67 -10.86
N LEU A 530 -13.34 -18.62 -10.03
CA LEU A 530 -12.28 -18.31 -9.05
C LEU A 530 -11.94 -19.48 -8.12
N VAL A 531 -12.96 -20.21 -7.67
CA VAL A 531 -12.81 -21.35 -6.77
C VAL A 531 -12.01 -22.51 -7.38
N ASP A 532 -11.85 -22.54 -8.71
CA ASP A 532 -11.10 -23.58 -9.40
C ASP A 532 -9.58 -23.47 -9.17
N VAL A 533 -9.07 -22.30 -8.77
CA VAL A 533 -7.64 -22.08 -8.52
C VAL A 533 -7.12 -23.02 -7.43
N THR A 534 -7.77 -23.03 -6.25
CA THR A 534 -7.39 -23.90 -5.13
C THR A 534 -7.53 -25.38 -5.49
N ALA A 535 -8.62 -25.76 -6.16
CA ALA A 535 -8.84 -27.15 -6.57
C ALA A 535 -7.76 -27.63 -7.55
N THR A 536 -7.37 -26.78 -8.50
CA THR A 536 -6.29 -27.06 -9.47
C THR A 536 -4.94 -27.19 -8.79
N ALA A 537 -4.60 -26.26 -7.89
CA ALA A 537 -3.35 -26.30 -7.14
C ALA A 537 -3.22 -27.57 -6.29
N LEU A 538 -4.26 -27.93 -5.53
CA LEU A 538 -4.26 -29.12 -4.67
C LEU A 538 -4.23 -30.41 -5.49
N ALA A 539 -4.96 -30.48 -6.62
CA ALA A 539 -4.92 -31.63 -7.51
C ALA A 539 -3.50 -31.88 -8.07
N HIS A 540 -2.76 -30.82 -8.41
CA HIS A 540 -1.37 -30.94 -8.85
C HIS A 540 -0.43 -31.38 -7.72
N LEU A 541 -0.49 -30.71 -6.57
CA LEU A 541 0.38 -30.98 -5.42
C LEU A 541 0.19 -32.37 -4.83
N LEU A 542 -1.06 -32.83 -4.74
CA LEU A 542 -1.44 -34.01 -3.96
C LEU A 542 -1.99 -35.15 -4.82
N GLY A 543 -2.35 -34.89 -6.07
CA GLY A 543 -2.93 -35.89 -6.98
C GLY A 543 -4.39 -36.18 -6.75
N LYS A 544 -4.97 -35.58 -5.71
CA LYS A 544 -6.34 -35.76 -5.29
C LYS A 544 -6.88 -34.48 -4.69
N VAL A 545 -8.19 -34.31 -4.80
CA VAL A 545 -8.95 -33.32 -4.05
C VAL A 545 -9.86 -34.10 -3.12
N GLU A 546 -9.63 -33.98 -1.82
CA GLU A 546 -10.39 -34.77 -0.85
C GLU A 546 -11.86 -34.35 -0.82
N PRO A 547 -12.83 -35.27 -1.00
CA PRO A 547 -14.25 -34.93 -0.99
C PRO A 547 -14.69 -34.22 0.30
N GLN A 548 -14.08 -34.55 1.43
CA GLN A 548 -14.35 -33.94 2.73
C GLN A 548 -14.01 -32.46 2.80
N TRP A 549 -13.17 -31.94 1.90
CA TRP A 549 -12.89 -30.51 1.81
C TRP A 549 -14.07 -29.71 1.27
N GLN A 550 -15.03 -30.39 0.61
CA GLN A 550 -16.26 -29.79 0.07
C GLN A 550 -15.96 -28.55 -0.78
N LEU A 551 -14.90 -28.60 -1.59
CA LEU A 551 -14.56 -27.52 -2.51
C LEU A 551 -15.72 -27.30 -3.49
N ASP A 552 -15.96 -26.05 -3.85
CA ASP A 552 -16.90 -25.70 -4.93
C ASP A 552 -16.21 -25.71 -6.29
N GLY A 553 -14.89 -25.52 -6.30
CA GLY A 553 -14.08 -25.56 -7.49
C GLY A 553 -13.67 -26.97 -7.90
N LYS A 554 -13.19 -27.06 -9.13
CA LYS A 554 -12.61 -28.27 -9.74
C LYS A 554 -11.25 -27.95 -10.35
N ALA A 555 -10.43 -28.98 -10.54
CA ALA A 555 -9.18 -28.82 -11.26
C ALA A 555 -9.45 -28.52 -12.74
N VAL A 556 -8.76 -27.52 -13.29
CA VAL A 556 -8.90 -27.09 -14.69
C VAL A 556 -7.54 -26.99 -15.37
N GLY A 557 -7.50 -27.26 -16.68
CA GLY A 557 -6.29 -27.10 -17.52
C GLY A 557 -5.20 -28.17 -17.36
N LEU A 558 -5.27 -29.03 -16.33
CA LEU A 558 -4.35 -30.16 -16.17
C LEU A 558 -4.57 -31.22 -17.26
N LYS A 559 -3.52 -31.96 -17.62
CA LYS A 559 -3.66 -33.19 -18.42
C LYS A 559 -4.54 -34.19 -17.67
N ALA A 560 -5.39 -34.94 -18.38
CA ALA A 560 -6.05 -36.09 -17.77
C ALA A 560 -4.95 -37.05 -17.30
N GLY A 561 -5.05 -37.52 -16.05
CA GLY A 561 -4.00 -38.36 -15.46
C GLY A 561 -3.69 -39.58 -16.33
N ASP A 562 -2.41 -39.85 -16.52
CA ASP A 562 -1.89 -41.13 -17.03
C ASP A 562 -2.16 -42.26 -16.03
#